data_AF-A0A4Q4W387-F1
#
_entry.id   AF-A0A4Q4W387-F1
#
_cell.length_a   1.000
_cell.length_b   1.000
_cell.length_c   1.000
_cell.angle_alpha   90.00
_cell.angle_beta   90.00
_cell.angle_gamma   90.00
#
_symmetry.space_group_name_H-M   'P 1'
#
loop_
_entity.id
_entity.type
_entity.pdbx_description
1 polymer ?
#
loop_
_entity_poly.entity_id
_entity_poly.type
_entity_poly.pdbx_seq_one_letter_code
_entity_poly.pdbx_strand_id
1 'polypeptide(L)'
;MYIPSAQNVLTAASTVAEGSILDFAIEKCKDAEGNTRCSKPFMVTKSTCYKIEWSTEGALSHTTAEIRDAGSGEIVFYRDTDGEWIPKKSELVYLDFKPKIPGQGNSTVDYKVTTCE
;
A
#
# COMPACT_ATOMS: atom_id res chain seq x y z
N MET A 1 29.89 21.72 -31.03
CA MET A 1 29.18 20.47 -30.73
C MET A 1 28.65 20.57 -29.31
N TYR A 2 27.32 20.60 -29.16
CA TYR A 2 26.67 20.63 -27.87
C TYR A 2 26.06 19.25 -27.67
N ILE A 3 26.51 18.51 -26.66
CA ILE A 3 25.73 17.42 -26.07
C ILE A 3 25.76 17.68 -24.56
N PRO A 4 24.59 17.84 -23.91
CA PRO A 4 24.49 18.41 -22.59
C PRO A 4 24.65 17.35 -21.50
N SER A 5 25.13 17.84 -20.36
CA SER A 5 24.65 17.56 -19.01
C SER A 5 24.67 16.12 -18.51
N ALA A 6 25.60 15.92 -17.57
CA ALA A 6 25.54 14.97 -16.46
C ALA A 6 24.11 14.47 -16.17
N GLN A 7 23.95 13.15 -16.23
CA GLN A 7 22.83 12.45 -15.64
C GLN A 7 22.76 12.84 -14.15
N ASN A 8 21.84 13.75 -13.84
CA ASN A 8 21.27 13.84 -12.51
C ASN A 8 20.72 12.45 -12.19
N VAL A 9 21.47 11.67 -11.42
CA VAL A 9 20.94 10.53 -10.67
C VAL A 9 20.09 11.12 -9.55
N LEU A 10 18.94 11.68 -9.93
CA LEU A 10 17.80 11.75 -9.04
C LEU A 10 17.40 10.28 -8.87
N THR A 11 17.67 9.70 -7.70
CA THR A 11 17.00 8.48 -7.26
C THR A 11 15.52 8.82 -7.05
N ALA A 12 14.80 9.03 -8.16
CA ALA A 12 13.38 9.30 -8.11
C ALA A 12 12.70 8.08 -7.49
N ALA A 13 12.04 8.29 -6.35
CA ALA A 13 11.17 7.31 -5.73
C ALA A 13 10.26 6.68 -6.81
N SER A 14 10.48 5.41 -7.11
CA SER A 14 9.73 4.72 -8.16
C SER A 14 8.40 4.26 -7.58
N THR A 15 7.30 4.57 -8.26
CA THR A 15 5.97 4.11 -7.81
C THR A 15 5.87 2.61 -8.07
N VAL A 16 5.62 1.85 -6.99
CA VAL A 16 5.58 0.38 -6.98
C VAL A 16 4.14 -0.11 -7.09
N ALA A 17 3.23 0.56 -6.38
CA ALA A 17 1.80 0.27 -6.44
C ALA A 17 1.01 1.53 -6.08
N GLU A 18 -0.11 1.75 -6.76
CA GLU A 18 -1.08 2.78 -6.41
C GLU A 18 -2.47 2.35 -6.86
N GLY A 19 -3.50 2.95 -6.25
CA GLY A 19 -4.88 2.69 -6.63
C GLY A 19 -5.89 3.18 -5.61
N SER A 20 -7.14 2.91 -5.91
CA SER A 20 -8.30 3.28 -5.09
C SER A 20 -9.08 2.01 -4.73
N ILE A 21 -9.42 1.86 -3.45
CA ILE A 21 -10.18 0.73 -2.91
C ILE A 21 -11.50 1.27 -2.38
N LEU A 22 -12.60 0.73 -2.88
CA LEU A 22 -13.95 1.03 -2.38
C LEU A 22 -14.34 0.04 -1.29
N ASP A 23 -15.02 0.52 -0.26
CA ASP A 23 -15.53 -0.28 0.87
C ASP A 23 -14.44 -1.08 1.60
N PHE A 24 -13.32 -0.44 1.94
CA PHE A 24 -12.19 -1.08 2.59
C PHE A 24 -12.50 -1.65 4.00
N ALA A 25 -13.65 -1.33 4.62
CA ALA A 25 -14.08 -1.95 5.89
C ALA A 25 -14.42 -3.43 5.79
N ILE A 26 -14.60 -3.97 4.59
CA ILE A 26 -15.02 -5.35 4.43
C ILE A 26 -13.85 -6.25 4.82
N GLU A 27 -14.09 -7.13 5.80
CA GLU A 27 -13.06 -7.98 6.43
C GLU A 27 -12.29 -8.85 5.42
N LYS A 28 -12.89 -9.14 4.27
CA LYS A 28 -12.33 -9.97 3.20
C LYS A 28 -11.93 -9.12 2.00
N CYS A 29 -10.69 -9.32 1.51
CA CYS A 29 -10.23 -8.73 0.25
C CYS A 29 -11.13 -9.11 -0.94
N LYS A 30 -11.75 -10.28 -0.94
CA LYS A 30 -12.77 -10.63 -1.94
C LYS A 30 -14.13 -10.73 -1.25
N ASP A 31 -15.07 -9.91 -1.68
CA ASP A 31 -16.46 -10.05 -1.25
C ASP A 31 -17.16 -11.20 -2.00
N ALA A 32 -18.39 -11.50 -1.60
CA ALA A 32 -19.19 -12.59 -2.18
C ALA A 32 -19.54 -12.36 -3.66
N GLU A 33 -19.42 -11.12 -4.15
CA GLU A 33 -19.71 -10.72 -5.53
C GLU A 33 -18.43 -10.73 -6.40
N GLY A 34 -17.27 -11.03 -5.81
CA GLY A 34 -15.99 -11.11 -6.49
C GLY A 34 -15.27 -9.78 -6.62
N ASN A 35 -15.76 -8.70 -5.98
CA ASN A 35 -15.04 -7.43 -5.99
C ASN A 35 -13.79 -7.52 -5.12
N THR A 36 -12.70 -6.92 -5.60
CA THR A 36 -11.43 -6.86 -4.87
C THR A 36 -11.41 -5.59 -4.02
N ARG A 37 -11.53 -5.78 -2.71
CA ARG A 37 -11.57 -4.78 -1.63
C ARG A 37 -10.20 -4.61 -0.96
N CYS A 38 -9.14 -5.11 -1.58
CA CYS A 38 -7.76 -4.88 -1.19
C CYS A 38 -6.92 -4.38 -2.36
N SER A 39 -5.68 -3.95 -2.11
CA SER A 39 -4.82 -3.47 -3.18
C SER A 39 -4.50 -4.58 -4.19
N LYS A 40 -4.12 -4.17 -5.40
CA LYS A 40 -3.48 -5.13 -6.32
C LYS A 40 -2.20 -5.65 -5.67
N PRO A 41 -1.89 -6.96 -5.80
CA PRO A 41 -0.62 -7.48 -5.31
C PRO A 41 0.57 -6.84 -6.01
N PHE A 42 1.63 -6.58 -5.26
CA PHE A 42 2.89 -6.03 -5.76
C PHE A 42 4.08 -6.78 -5.14
N MET A 43 5.17 -6.85 -5.91
CA MET A 43 6.38 -7.54 -5.45
C MET A 43 7.20 -6.59 -4.59
N VAL A 44 7.65 -7.10 -3.45
CA VAL A 44 8.62 -6.41 -2.61
C VAL A 44 9.94 -7.17 -2.58
N THR A 45 11.02 -6.43 -2.48
CA THR A 45 12.38 -6.95 -2.42
C THR A 45 12.92 -6.79 -1.02
N LYS A 46 13.57 -7.85 -0.53
CA LYS A 46 14.29 -7.83 0.74
C LYS A 46 15.22 -6.63 0.83
N SER A 47 15.23 -5.95 1.98
CA SER A 47 16.13 -4.83 2.27
C SER A 47 15.96 -3.60 1.37
N THR A 48 14.88 -3.52 0.59
CA THR A 48 14.49 -2.28 -0.12
C THR A 48 13.55 -1.48 0.77
N CYS A 49 13.75 -0.16 0.84
CA CYS A 49 12.85 0.71 1.59
C CYS A 49 11.65 1.08 0.73
N TYR A 50 10.47 0.97 1.31
CA TYR A 50 9.19 1.37 0.71
C TYR A 50 8.50 2.39 1.60
N LYS A 51 7.99 3.46 1.01
CA LYS A 51 7.11 4.42 1.66
C LYS A 51 5.67 4.11 1.28
N ILE A 52 4.80 4.07 2.28
CA ILE A 52 3.38 3.77 2.15
C ILE A 52 2.61 5.00 2.61
N GLU A 53 1.73 5.48 1.75
CA GLU A 53 0.89 6.65 1.96
C GLU A 53 -0.55 6.31 1.58
N TRP A 54 -1.51 6.77 2.37
CA TRP A 54 -2.93 6.61 2.01
C TRP A 54 -3.81 7.74 2.55
N SER A 55 -4.95 7.92 1.90
CA SER A 55 -5.98 8.86 2.30
C SER A 55 -7.36 8.23 2.18
N THR A 56 -8.20 8.46 3.18
CA THR A 56 -9.59 7.98 3.21
C THR A 56 -10.55 9.13 2.98
N GLU A 57 -11.59 8.94 2.16
CA GLU A 57 -12.70 9.89 2.04
C GLU A 57 -13.60 9.82 3.29
N GLY A 58 -13.28 10.58 4.33
CA GLY A 58 -14.04 10.60 5.58
C GLY A 58 -13.21 11.09 6.76
N ALA A 59 -13.87 11.66 7.78
CA ALA A 59 -13.21 12.27 8.93
C ALA A 59 -12.29 11.28 9.65
N LEU A 60 -10.96 11.48 9.55
CA LEU A 60 -9.87 10.95 10.39
C LEU A 60 -10.17 9.61 11.09
N SER A 61 -10.73 8.65 10.37
CA SER A 61 -10.95 7.33 10.95
C SER A 61 -9.58 6.68 11.00
N HIS A 62 -9.09 6.38 12.21
CA HIS A 62 -7.85 5.67 12.38
C HIS A 62 -7.92 4.39 11.54
N THR A 63 -7.18 4.35 10.44
CA THR A 63 -7.17 3.23 9.50
C THR A 63 -5.79 2.61 9.57
N THR A 64 -5.75 1.31 9.83
CA THR A 64 -4.51 0.55 9.83
C THR A 64 -4.30 -0.01 8.43
N ALA A 65 -3.14 0.26 7.83
CA ALA A 65 -2.69 -0.42 6.63
C ALA A 65 -1.93 -1.68 7.04
N GLU A 66 -2.48 -2.85 6.73
CA GLU A 66 -1.80 -4.14 6.90
C GLU A 66 -1.19 -4.56 5.56
N ILE A 67 0.07 -4.97 5.59
CA ILE A 67 0.73 -5.61 4.46
C ILE A 67 0.63 -7.10 4.69
N ARG A 68 0.02 -7.80 3.73
CA ARG A 68 -0.23 -9.24 3.82
C ARG A 68 0.43 -9.99 2.67
N ASP A 69 0.98 -11.16 2.98
CA ASP A 69 1.48 -12.08 1.95
C ASP A 69 0.32 -12.54 1.05
N ALA A 70 0.52 -12.47 -0.26
CA ALA A 70 -0.54 -12.71 -1.24
C ALA A 70 -0.92 -14.21 -1.37
N GLY A 71 -0.08 -15.13 -0.91
CA GLY A 71 -0.35 -16.58 -0.98
C GLY A 71 -1.06 -17.11 0.25
N SER A 72 -0.68 -16.63 1.43
CA SER A 72 -1.13 -17.11 2.75
C SER A 72 -2.11 -16.19 3.46
N GLY A 73 -2.09 -14.89 3.13
CA GLY A 73 -2.85 -13.85 3.83
C GLY A 73 -2.24 -13.45 5.19
N GLU A 74 -1.08 -13.97 5.55
CA GLU A 74 -0.38 -13.62 6.80
C GLU A 74 0.04 -12.16 6.81
N ILE A 75 -0.14 -11.48 7.95
CA ILE A 75 0.32 -10.11 8.15
C ILE A 75 1.85 -10.14 8.28
N VAL A 76 2.54 -9.45 7.37
CA VAL A 76 4.01 -9.33 7.41
C VAL A 76 4.46 -7.99 8.00
N PHE A 77 3.60 -6.98 7.93
CA PHE A 77 3.82 -5.66 8.50
C PHE A 77 2.50 -4.91 8.64
N TYR A 78 2.41 -3.92 9.52
CA TYR A 78 1.25 -3.04 9.60
C TYR A 78 1.64 -1.66 10.12
N ARG A 79 0.85 -0.64 9.79
CA ARG A 79 0.98 0.72 10.33
C ARG A 79 -0.36 1.41 10.47
N ASP A 80 -0.44 2.31 11.45
CA ASP A 80 -1.62 3.16 11.69
C ASP A 80 -1.53 4.54 11.01
N THR A 81 -0.36 4.87 10.45
CA THR A 81 -0.10 6.12 9.73
C THR A 81 0.86 5.86 8.58
N ASP A 82 0.92 6.80 7.64
CA ASP A 82 1.94 6.86 6.60
C ASP A 82 3.34 6.61 7.16
N GLY A 83 4.20 6.08 6.30
CA GLY A 83 5.63 5.98 6.57
C GLY A 83 6.29 4.79 5.90
N GLU A 84 7.47 4.48 6.42
CA GLU A 84 8.41 3.59 5.76
C GLU A 84 8.35 2.16 6.30
N TRP A 85 8.74 1.24 5.43
CA TRP A 85 8.86 -0.18 5.69
C TRP A 85 10.04 -0.77 4.90
N ILE A 86 10.80 -1.65 5.56
CA ILE A 86 11.88 -2.43 4.95
C ILE A 86 11.54 -3.93 5.10
N PRO A 87 11.20 -4.65 4.02
CA PRO A 87 10.86 -6.06 4.07
C PRO A 87 12.05 -6.93 4.48
N LYS A 88 11.77 -7.94 5.30
CA LYS A 88 12.78 -8.91 5.77
C LYS A 88 13.08 -10.01 4.75
N LYS A 89 12.18 -10.23 3.79
CA LYS A 89 12.30 -11.18 2.68
C LYS A 89 11.64 -10.59 1.43
N SER A 90 11.97 -11.15 0.26
CA SER A 90 11.27 -10.81 -0.98
C SER A 90 10.01 -11.66 -1.09
N GLU A 91 8.87 -11.03 -1.33
CA GLU A 91 7.56 -11.69 -1.34
C GLU A 91 6.55 -10.88 -2.16
N LEU A 92 5.47 -11.53 -2.58
CA LEU A 92 4.35 -10.87 -3.23
C LEU A 92 3.35 -10.50 -2.14
N VAL A 93 3.00 -9.22 -2.03
CA VAL A 93 2.15 -8.70 -0.95
C VAL A 93 1.01 -7.86 -1.49
N TYR A 94 0.01 -7.62 -0.65
CA TYR A 94 -1.04 -6.63 -0.89
C TYR A 94 -1.28 -5.81 0.38
N LEU A 95 -1.85 -4.61 0.21
CA LEU A 95 -2.34 -3.76 1.28
C LEU A 95 -3.81 -4.08 1.57
N ASP A 96 -4.09 -4.30 2.84
CA ASP A 96 -5.42 -4.51 3.41
C ASP A 96 -5.66 -3.41 4.45
N PHE A 97 -6.61 -2.53 4.18
CA PHE A 97 -6.90 -1.40 5.05
C PHE A 97 -7.99 -1.80 6.05
N LYS A 98 -7.73 -1.61 7.34
CA LYS A 98 -8.68 -1.93 8.42
C LYS A 98 -9.09 -0.66 9.15
N PRO A 99 -10.35 -0.22 9.08
CA PRO A 99 -10.81 0.90 9.89
C PRO A 99 -10.88 0.46 11.35
N LYS A 100 -10.34 1.25 12.27
CA LYS A 100 -10.41 0.96 13.72
C LYS A 100 -11.84 1.06 14.26
N ILE A 101 -12.72 1.81 13.61
CA ILE A 101 -14.12 1.94 13.99
C ILE A 101 -14.97 1.07 13.05
N PRO A 102 -15.62 0.01 13.56
CA PRO A 102 -16.54 -0.80 12.78
C PRO A 102 -17.64 0.05 12.13
N GLY A 103 -17.92 -0.20 10.85
CA GLY A 103 -18.95 0.53 10.09
C GLY A 103 -18.50 1.86 9.46
N GLN A 104 -17.22 2.25 9.58
CA GLN A 104 -16.70 3.48 8.95
C GLN A 104 -15.97 3.29 7.62
N GLY A 105 -15.74 2.07 7.14
CA GLY A 105 -15.02 1.84 5.88
C GLY A 105 -15.92 1.61 4.67
N ASN A 106 -17.08 2.28 4.61
CA ASN A 106 -17.89 2.41 3.37
C ASN A 106 -17.35 3.53 2.46
N SER A 107 -16.08 3.91 2.67
CA SER A 107 -15.42 5.02 2.00
C SER A 107 -14.35 4.49 1.05
N THR A 108 -13.88 5.38 0.18
CA THR A 108 -12.71 5.12 -0.67
C THR A 108 -11.42 5.28 0.14
N VAL A 109 -10.45 4.39 -0.10
CA VAL A 109 -9.04 4.59 0.26
C VAL A 109 -8.25 4.72 -1.02
N ASP A 110 -7.59 5.86 -1.18
CA ASP A 110 -6.51 6.03 -2.16
C ASP A 110 -5.18 5.71 -1.50
N TYR A 111 -4.37 4.88 -2.14
CA TYR A 111 -3.08 4.47 -1.60
C TYR A 111 -1.97 4.61 -2.63
N LYS A 112 -0.76 4.82 -2.12
CA LYS A 112 0.47 4.85 -2.89
C LYS A 112 1.60 4.17 -2.14
N VAL A 113 2.35 3.35 -2.86
CA VAL A 113 3.57 2.70 -2.41
C VAL A 113 4.69 3.10 -3.36
N THR A 114 5.74 3.71 -2.82
CA THR A 114 6.93 4.11 -3.56
C THR A 114 8.18 3.48 -2.93
N THR A 115 9.25 3.33 -3.70
CA THR A 115 10.57 3.10 -3.08
C THR A 115 11.04 4.37 -2.39
N CYS A 116 11.73 4.25 -1.26
CA CYS A 116 12.39 5.40 -0.64
C CYS A 116 13.51 5.93 -1.55
N GLU A 117 13.83 7.22 -1.43
CA GLU A 117 14.91 7.89 -2.18
C GLU A 117 16.32 7.53 -1.68
#